data_AF-A0A7X8VMI2-F1
#
_entry.id   AF-A0A7X8VMI2-F1
#
_cell.length_a   1.000
_cell.length_b   1.000
_cell.length_c   1.000
_cell.angle_alpha   90.00
_cell.angle_beta   90.00
_cell.angle_gamma   90.00
#
_symmetry.space_group_name_H-M   'P 1'
#
loop_
_entity.id
_entity.type
_entity.pdbx_description
1 polymer ?
#
loop_
_entity_poly.entity_id
_entity_poly.type
_entity_poly.pdbx_seq_one_letter_code
_entity_poly.pdbx_strand_id
1 'polypeptide(L)'
;LRKKVWPGIESRRVPIATGNDTLAMLHHGLTRMGRVFARMADSHNPRTHLVNLILLLILLALVGTLSPAVVLAPKAEGIDHWMDLIPLTIITLSVIGLATNRNRLSSAVFIGTVCVGVSLQMLLLGAPDVALTQFLVEGLVVVVIMMVLRYQPTMFKKAPNQIRAIIIAVLAGGAAFLAAWGLLGRHDRSELAIWYLDNGPEITAGTNVVNTILVEFRALDTLGELSVLGMAAVVIGAVVASMPRHPFQRGTHPRPFGQSQLNSIPLRQLVRFLVPILGILSFLVFMRGHNDPGGGFIAALIAGGALMFLYLSKGRDGKIFGDNVPFLLTGIGILMAVFSGVIGLAGGSFLYAIHFEFAGQHWTTSMIFDLGVYLAVLGMVSMAINALGGYLRPGSPLEDLDFARKAGPLPPTPPVASEPDDDTDWPDPLNPATADVETVMAKTAGSTGNTGNTVPEDKENQR
;
A
#
# COMPACT_ATOMS: atom_id res chain seq x y z
N LEU A 1 60.54 40.72 9.42
CA LEU A 1 60.51 39.28 9.80
C LEU A 1 60.46 38.32 8.60
N ARG A 2 59.59 38.52 7.61
CA ARG A 2 59.43 37.62 6.44
C ARG A 2 60.73 37.24 5.72
N LYS A 3 61.62 38.19 5.38
CA LYS A 3 62.91 37.91 4.68
C LYS A 3 63.97 37.16 5.52
N LYS A 4 63.90 37.19 6.86
CA LYS A 4 64.88 36.51 7.73
C LYS A 4 64.45 35.09 8.13
N VAL A 5 63.14 34.85 8.21
CA VAL A 5 62.59 33.57 8.67
C VAL A 5 62.35 32.61 7.50
N TRP A 6 61.98 33.13 6.32
CA TRP A 6 61.67 32.32 5.15
C TRP A 6 62.81 31.40 4.65
N PRO A 7 64.09 31.87 4.58
CA PRO A 7 65.18 31.01 4.11
C PRO A 7 65.43 29.78 4.99
N GLY A 8 65.16 29.87 6.31
CA GLY A 8 65.33 28.77 7.25
C GLY A 8 64.16 27.77 7.29
N ILE A 9 62.99 28.18 6.78
CA ILE A 9 61.81 27.30 6.60
C ILE A 9 61.89 26.62 5.22
N GLU A 10 62.36 27.31 4.19
CA GLU A 10 62.49 26.80 2.82
C GLU A 10 63.66 25.80 2.68
N SER A 11 64.73 25.95 3.48
CA SER A 11 65.88 25.04 3.46
C SER A 11 65.68 23.77 4.28
N ARG A 12 64.68 23.72 5.17
CA ARG A 12 64.32 22.49 5.90
C ARG A 12 63.28 21.73 5.09
N ARG A 13 63.76 20.85 4.21
CA ARG A 13 62.93 19.74 3.71
C ARG A 13 62.43 18.97 4.92
N VAL A 14 61.18 19.21 5.32
CA VAL A 14 60.50 18.38 6.32
C VAL A 14 60.58 16.95 5.78
N PRO A 15 61.17 16.00 6.53
CA PRO A 15 61.64 14.73 5.96
C PRO A 15 60.52 13.78 5.47
N ILE A 16 59.26 14.20 5.56
CA ILE A 16 58.10 13.33 5.34
C ILE A 16 57.20 13.83 4.19
N ALA A 17 57.21 15.13 3.84
CA ALA A 17 56.34 15.68 2.79
C ALA A 17 56.69 17.14 2.44
N THR A 18 56.59 17.52 1.15
CA THR A 18 56.54 18.93 0.72
C THR A 18 55.17 19.55 1.03
N GLY A 19 55.04 20.88 0.99
CA GLY A 19 53.75 21.56 1.20
C GLY A 19 52.65 21.07 0.27
N ASN A 20 52.99 20.74 -0.98
CA ASN A 20 52.07 20.14 -1.95
C ASN A 20 51.67 18.72 -1.56
N ASP A 21 52.59 17.92 -1.03
CA ASP A 21 52.30 16.55 -0.56
C ASP A 21 51.35 16.57 0.64
N THR A 22 51.50 17.54 1.56
CA THR A 22 50.56 17.70 2.68
C THR A 22 49.16 18.07 2.23
N LEU A 23 49.03 18.93 1.22
CA LEU A 23 47.74 19.30 0.63
C LEU A 23 47.11 18.10 -0.10
N ALA A 24 47.90 17.34 -0.85
CA ALA A 24 47.44 16.13 -1.54
C ALA A 24 46.98 15.06 -0.54
N MET A 25 47.71 14.85 0.55
CA MET A 25 47.33 13.92 1.62
C MET A 25 46.01 14.33 2.27
N LEU A 26 45.84 15.63 2.59
CA LEU A 26 44.60 16.15 3.15
C LEU A 26 43.43 15.96 2.18
N HIS A 27 43.62 16.32 0.92
CA HIS A 27 42.60 16.17 -0.12
C HIS A 27 42.18 14.70 -0.30
N HIS A 28 43.14 13.77 -0.36
CA HIS A 28 42.85 12.34 -0.45
C HIS A 28 42.17 11.79 0.81
N GLY A 29 42.60 12.24 1.99
CA GLY A 29 41.98 11.90 3.27
C GLY A 29 40.52 12.33 3.33
N LEU A 30 40.24 13.61 3.05
CA LEU A 30 38.90 14.16 2.99
C LEU A 30 38.05 13.48 1.91
N THR A 31 38.61 13.21 0.74
CA THR A 31 37.91 12.50 -0.35
C THR A 31 37.59 11.05 0.04
N ARG A 32 38.47 10.38 0.79
CA ARG A 32 38.22 9.01 1.30
C ARG A 32 37.13 9.04 2.36
N MET A 33 37.18 9.97 3.30
CA MET A 33 36.13 10.16 4.30
C MET A 33 34.78 10.46 3.64
N GLY A 34 34.75 11.41 2.70
CA GLY A 34 33.55 11.74 1.93
C GLY A 34 32.96 10.52 1.21
N ARG A 35 33.81 9.69 0.57
CA ARG A 35 33.36 8.44 -0.06
C ARG A 35 32.81 7.42 0.94
N VAL A 36 33.39 7.31 2.14
CA VAL A 36 32.89 6.39 3.18
C VAL A 36 31.50 6.80 3.65
N PHE A 37 31.27 8.07 3.92
CA PHE A 37 29.94 8.57 4.30
C PHE A 37 28.95 8.48 3.14
N ALA A 38 29.38 8.81 1.92
CA ALA A 38 28.54 8.74 0.73
C ALA A 38 28.06 7.31 0.41
N ARG A 39 28.87 6.28 0.72
CA ARG A 39 28.49 4.86 0.51
C ARG A 39 27.19 4.46 1.23
N MET A 40 26.82 5.14 2.31
CA MET A 40 25.55 4.88 3.00
C MET A 40 24.34 5.25 2.13
N ALA A 41 24.49 6.24 1.24
CA ALA A 41 23.45 6.74 0.35
C ALA A 41 23.60 6.23 -1.11
N ASP A 42 24.72 5.59 -1.45
CA ASP A 42 25.11 5.22 -2.82
C ASP A 42 24.47 3.89 -3.30
N SER A 43 23.17 3.72 -3.01
CA SER A 43 22.39 2.55 -3.42
C SER A 43 21.02 3.00 -3.91
N HIS A 44 20.54 2.43 -5.01
CA HIS A 44 19.14 2.59 -5.46
C HIS A 44 18.22 1.51 -4.90
N ASN A 45 18.75 0.54 -4.15
CA ASN A 45 17.96 -0.48 -3.47
C ASN A 45 17.38 0.08 -2.16
N PRO A 46 16.04 0.17 -2.02
CA PRO A 46 15.39 0.66 -0.80
C PRO A 46 15.74 -0.14 0.45
N ARG A 47 16.03 -1.45 0.31
CA ARG A 47 16.38 -2.34 1.43
C ARG A 47 17.56 -1.80 2.24
N THR A 48 18.58 -1.27 1.57
CA THR A 48 19.80 -0.78 2.22
C THR A 48 19.51 0.44 3.10
N HIS A 49 18.63 1.33 2.64
CA HIS A 49 18.24 2.54 3.36
C HIS A 49 17.31 2.23 4.53
N LEU A 50 16.36 1.31 4.34
CA LEU A 50 15.40 0.91 5.39
C LEU A 50 16.08 0.22 6.57
N VAL A 51 17.11 -0.59 6.34
CA VAL A 51 17.81 -1.29 7.43
C VAL A 51 18.42 -0.31 8.43
N ASN A 52 19.02 0.78 7.96
CA ASN A 52 19.62 1.78 8.85
C ASN A 52 18.55 2.47 9.71
N LEU A 53 17.40 2.80 9.11
CA LEU A 53 16.27 3.40 9.82
C LEU A 53 15.68 2.44 10.87
N ILE A 54 15.51 1.16 10.52
CA ILE A 54 15.02 0.14 11.46
C ILE A 54 16.00 -0.05 12.62
N LEU A 55 17.31 -0.09 12.36
CA LEU A 55 18.32 -0.20 13.41
C LEU A 55 18.31 1.01 14.35
N LEU A 56 18.09 2.22 13.82
CA LEU A 56 17.93 3.43 14.63
C LEU A 56 16.69 3.34 15.52
N LEU A 57 15.56 2.83 15.00
CA LEU A 57 14.34 2.63 15.78
C LEU A 57 14.51 1.58 16.88
N ILE A 58 15.21 0.47 16.58
CA ILE A 58 15.55 -0.55 17.58
C ILE A 58 16.44 0.06 18.67
N LEU A 59 17.45 0.85 18.30
CA LEU A 59 18.32 1.53 19.25
C LEU A 59 17.53 2.51 20.12
N LEU A 60 16.63 3.29 19.52
CA LEU A 60 15.77 4.23 20.23
C LEU A 60 14.88 3.50 21.25
N ALA A 61 14.24 2.40 20.86
CA ALA A 61 13.43 1.58 21.76
C ALA A 61 14.27 0.95 22.88
N LEU A 62 15.47 0.47 22.58
CA LEU A 62 16.39 -0.10 23.58
C LEU A 62 16.84 0.96 24.59
N VAL A 63 17.22 2.16 24.12
CA VAL A 63 17.61 3.26 25.01
C VAL A 63 16.42 3.71 25.86
N GLY A 64 15.23 3.84 25.25
CA GLY A 64 14.01 4.23 25.97
C GLY A 64 13.57 3.21 27.03
N THR A 65 13.86 1.93 26.83
CA THR A 65 13.53 0.85 27.78
C THR A 65 14.59 0.66 28.88
N LEU A 66 15.88 0.77 28.56
CA LEU A 66 16.96 0.60 29.53
C LEU A 66 17.20 1.85 30.40
N SER A 67 16.91 3.04 29.87
CA SER A 67 17.09 4.31 30.55
C SER A 67 15.80 5.14 30.49
N PRO A 68 14.70 4.67 31.13
CA PRO A 68 13.44 5.39 31.10
C PRO A 68 13.60 6.74 31.82
N ALA A 69 13.29 7.84 31.11
CA ALA A 69 13.34 9.18 31.67
C ALA A 69 12.22 9.43 32.70
N VAL A 70 11.16 8.62 32.68
CA VAL A 70 9.96 8.75 33.51
C VAL A 70 9.59 7.38 34.07
N VAL A 71 9.17 7.34 35.33
CA VAL A 71 8.61 6.12 35.94
C VAL A 71 7.25 5.84 35.32
N LEU A 72 7.10 4.68 34.69
CA LEU A 72 5.85 4.27 34.05
C LEU A 72 4.75 4.05 35.10
N ALA A 73 3.60 4.71 34.92
CA ALA A 73 2.40 4.47 35.72
C ALA A 73 1.93 3.00 35.60
N PRO A 74 1.24 2.41 36.59
CA PRO A 74 0.74 1.05 36.49
C PRO A 74 -0.18 0.87 35.28
N LYS A 75 -0.19 -0.34 34.72
CA LYS A 75 -1.11 -0.70 33.62
C LYS A 75 -2.54 -0.74 34.17
N ALA A 76 -3.48 -0.16 33.45
CA ALA A 76 -4.90 -0.17 33.78
C ALA A 76 -5.41 -1.61 33.88
N GLU A 77 -6.27 -1.88 34.85
CA GLU A 77 -6.84 -3.20 35.06
C GLU A 77 -7.92 -3.51 34.00
N GLY A 78 -8.06 -4.79 33.66
CA GLY A 78 -9.15 -5.26 32.80
C GLY A 78 -9.05 -4.93 31.31
N ILE A 79 -7.93 -4.39 30.83
CA ILE A 79 -7.73 -4.07 29.39
C ILE A 79 -7.32 -5.28 28.53
N ASP A 80 -6.84 -6.36 29.16
CA ASP A 80 -6.46 -7.59 28.45
C ASP A 80 -7.63 -8.59 28.48
N HIS A 81 -8.24 -8.86 27.33
CA HIS A 81 -9.31 -9.86 27.22
C HIS A 81 -8.81 -11.12 26.52
N TRP A 82 -9.22 -12.30 27.02
CA TRP A 82 -8.84 -13.58 26.43
C TRP A 82 -9.34 -13.75 24.99
N MET A 83 -10.43 -13.06 24.63
CA MET A 83 -10.99 -13.06 23.28
C MET A 83 -10.05 -12.42 22.25
N ASP A 84 -9.16 -11.50 22.66
CA ASP A 84 -8.15 -10.87 21.79
C ASP A 84 -7.14 -11.89 21.23
N LEU A 85 -7.03 -13.07 21.85
CA LEU A 85 -6.20 -14.15 21.34
C LEU A 85 -6.71 -14.70 20.00
N ILE A 86 -8.00 -14.58 19.70
CA ILE A 86 -8.59 -15.06 18.45
C ILE A 86 -8.05 -14.28 17.25
N PRO A 87 -8.26 -12.95 17.14
CA PRO A 87 -7.67 -12.16 16.05
C PRO A 87 -6.14 -12.20 16.06
N LEU A 88 -5.49 -12.21 17.24
CA LEU A 88 -4.03 -12.34 17.34
C LEU A 88 -3.53 -13.64 16.69
N THR A 89 -4.21 -14.76 16.93
CA THR A 89 -3.86 -16.06 16.33
C THR A 89 -4.04 -16.03 14.82
N ILE A 90 -5.16 -15.48 14.33
CA ILE A 90 -5.42 -15.32 12.88
C ILE A 90 -4.29 -14.50 12.24
N ILE A 91 -3.98 -13.32 12.80
CA ILE A 91 -2.92 -12.44 12.29
C ILE A 91 -1.57 -13.14 12.30
N THR A 92 -1.21 -13.79 13.42
CA THR A 92 0.09 -14.44 13.57
C THR A 92 0.29 -15.57 12.57
N LEU A 93 -0.69 -16.46 12.42
CA LEU A 93 -0.63 -17.55 11.45
C LEU A 93 -0.56 -17.03 10.01
N SER A 94 -1.32 -16.00 9.68
CA SER A 94 -1.32 -15.39 8.35
C SER A 94 -0.02 -14.66 8.04
N VAL A 95 0.60 -13.98 9.00
CA VAL A 95 1.91 -13.32 8.84
C VAL A 95 3.01 -14.36 8.66
N ILE A 96 2.98 -15.47 9.41
CA ILE A 96 3.93 -16.58 9.22
C ILE A 96 3.75 -17.19 7.82
N GLY A 97 2.51 -17.44 7.40
CA GLY A 97 2.18 -17.88 6.04
C GLY A 97 2.71 -16.93 4.97
N LEU A 98 2.47 -15.64 5.13
CA LEU A 98 2.95 -14.58 4.23
C LEU A 98 4.49 -14.55 4.13
N ALA A 99 5.19 -14.65 5.26
CA ALA A 99 6.65 -14.54 5.32
C ALA A 99 7.37 -15.79 4.76
N THR A 100 6.71 -16.94 4.78
CA THR A 100 7.29 -18.23 4.35
C THR A 100 6.91 -18.60 2.92
N ASN A 101 5.77 -18.12 2.45
CA ASN A 101 5.26 -18.44 1.13
C ASN A 101 6.05 -17.74 0.02
N ARG A 102 6.21 -18.41 -1.11
CA ARG A 102 6.91 -17.86 -2.29
C ARG A 102 5.98 -17.47 -3.42
N ASN A 103 4.73 -17.94 -3.39
CA ASN A 103 3.74 -17.61 -4.41
C ASN A 103 3.07 -16.26 -4.09
N ARG A 104 3.06 -15.35 -5.05
CA ARG A 104 2.47 -14.01 -4.89
C ARG A 104 0.97 -14.06 -4.68
N LEU A 105 0.28 -15.01 -5.31
CA LEU A 105 -1.16 -15.16 -5.19
C LEU A 105 -1.57 -15.56 -3.77
N SER A 106 -0.97 -16.62 -3.23
CA SER A 106 -1.29 -17.02 -1.84
C SER A 106 -0.78 -16.00 -0.82
N SER A 107 0.24 -15.20 -1.16
CA SER A 107 0.65 -14.05 -0.33
C SER A 107 -0.41 -12.95 -0.30
N ALA A 108 -1.06 -12.63 -1.43
CA ALA A 108 -2.20 -11.72 -1.46
C ALA A 108 -3.37 -12.23 -0.62
N VAL A 109 -3.64 -13.55 -0.65
CA VAL A 109 -4.64 -14.19 0.21
C VAL A 109 -4.28 -14.05 1.70
N PHE A 110 -3.02 -14.28 2.06
CA PHE A 110 -2.57 -14.10 3.45
C PHE A 110 -2.72 -12.64 3.92
N ILE A 111 -2.42 -11.64 3.08
CA ILE A 111 -2.67 -10.22 3.39
C ILE A 111 -4.15 -10.00 3.71
N GLY A 112 -5.06 -10.53 2.88
CA GLY A 112 -6.50 -10.45 3.14
C GLY A 112 -6.90 -11.07 4.48
N THR A 113 -6.34 -12.24 4.83
CA THR A 113 -6.63 -12.88 6.13
C THR A 113 -6.05 -12.13 7.33
N VAL A 114 -4.90 -11.46 7.19
CA VAL A 114 -4.37 -10.56 8.22
C VAL A 114 -5.37 -9.44 8.48
N CYS A 115 -5.90 -8.83 7.41
CA CYS A 115 -6.88 -7.76 7.54
C CYS A 115 -8.20 -8.22 8.16
N VAL A 116 -8.69 -9.43 7.87
CA VAL A 116 -9.85 -9.98 8.59
C VAL A 116 -9.58 -10.08 10.10
N GLY A 117 -8.39 -10.52 10.49
CA GLY A 117 -7.97 -10.54 11.89
C GLY A 117 -7.89 -9.15 12.51
N VAL A 118 -7.34 -8.15 11.79
CA VAL A 118 -7.28 -6.76 12.26
C VAL A 118 -8.67 -6.13 12.36
N SER A 119 -9.55 -6.32 11.38
CA SER A 119 -10.94 -5.86 11.42
C SER A 119 -11.70 -6.48 12.60
N LEU A 120 -11.49 -7.76 12.88
CA LEU A 120 -12.06 -8.42 14.07
C LEU A 120 -11.53 -7.79 15.36
N GLN A 121 -10.22 -7.51 15.45
CA GLN A 121 -9.65 -6.81 16.61
C GLN A 121 -10.29 -5.43 16.80
N MET A 122 -10.49 -4.66 15.72
CA MET A 122 -11.14 -3.34 15.80
C MET A 122 -12.59 -3.43 16.27
N LEU A 123 -13.33 -4.47 15.86
CA LEU A 123 -14.69 -4.73 16.36
C LEU A 123 -14.69 -5.07 17.86
N LEU A 124 -13.77 -5.92 18.31
CA LEU A 124 -13.65 -6.28 19.73
C LEU A 124 -13.28 -5.07 20.60
N LEU A 125 -12.51 -4.13 20.05
CA LEU A 125 -12.17 -2.86 20.70
C LEU A 125 -13.32 -1.83 20.66
N GLY A 126 -14.48 -2.17 20.08
CA GLY A 126 -15.63 -1.27 20.02
C GLY A 126 -15.52 -0.17 18.96
N ALA A 127 -14.72 -0.36 17.91
CA ALA A 127 -14.53 0.59 16.82
C ALA A 127 -15.18 0.09 15.50
N PRO A 128 -16.52 0.07 15.40
CA PRO A 128 -17.23 -0.49 14.25
C PRO A 128 -16.96 0.26 12.95
N ASP A 129 -16.86 1.60 12.97
CA ASP A 129 -16.55 2.39 11.78
C ASP A 129 -15.18 2.07 11.22
N VAL A 130 -14.17 2.00 12.10
CA VAL A 130 -12.79 1.64 11.73
C VAL A 130 -12.73 0.20 11.20
N ALA A 131 -13.48 -0.72 11.81
CA ALA A 131 -13.53 -2.09 11.32
C ALA A 131 -14.16 -2.22 9.93
N LEU A 132 -15.26 -1.50 9.69
CA LEU A 132 -15.96 -1.49 8.40
C LEU A 132 -15.11 -0.85 7.31
N THR A 133 -14.48 0.30 7.60
CA THR A 133 -13.54 0.92 6.65
C THR A 133 -12.39 -0.02 6.33
N GLN A 134 -11.74 -0.61 7.33
CA GLN A 134 -10.63 -1.52 7.14
C GLN A 134 -11.02 -2.72 6.27
N PHE A 135 -12.18 -3.32 6.54
CA PHE A 135 -12.66 -4.48 5.78
C PHE A 135 -12.95 -4.14 4.32
N LEU A 136 -13.61 -3.01 4.06
CA LEU A 136 -13.97 -2.58 2.71
C LEU A 136 -12.76 -2.09 1.91
N VAL A 137 -11.88 -1.30 2.53
CA VAL A 137 -10.61 -0.87 1.92
C VAL A 137 -9.79 -2.08 1.52
N GLU A 138 -9.65 -3.08 2.41
CA GLU A 138 -8.93 -4.30 2.08
C GLU A 138 -9.55 -5.02 0.88
N GLY A 139 -10.88 -5.18 0.85
CA GLY A 139 -11.57 -5.78 -0.28
C GLY A 139 -11.22 -5.11 -1.62
N LEU A 140 -11.13 -3.78 -1.64
CA LEU A 140 -10.73 -3.02 -2.83
C LEU A 140 -9.23 -3.15 -3.13
N VAL A 141 -8.38 -3.06 -2.09
CA VAL A 141 -6.93 -3.14 -2.22
C VAL A 141 -6.50 -4.51 -2.71
N VAL A 142 -7.11 -5.60 -2.25
CA VAL A 142 -6.85 -6.95 -2.78
C VAL A 142 -7.13 -7.01 -4.27
N VAL A 143 -8.25 -6.43 -4.74
CA VAL A 143 -8.55 -6.38 -6.17
C VAL A 143 -7.52 -5.56 -6.93
N VAL A 144 -7.10 -4.39 -6.41
CA VAL A 144 -6.05 -3.56 -7.02
C VAL A 144 -4.71 -4.29 -7.05
N ILE A 145 -4.32 -4.94 -5.95
CA ILE A 145 -3.13 -5.79 -5.86
C ILE A 145 -3.22 -6.89 -6.92
N MET A 146 -4.37 -7.55 -7.08
CA MET A 146 -4.57 -8.58 -8.10
C MET A 146 -4.46 -8.01 -9.52
N MET A 147 -4.97 -6.79 -9.78
CA MET A 147 -4.78 -6.10 -11.05
C MET A 147 -3.29 -5.86 -11.36
N VAL A 148 -2.46 -5.63 -10.34
CA VAL A 148 -1.01 -5.46 -10.52
C VAL A 148 -0.27 -6.79 -10.58
N LEU A 149 -0.60 -7.74 -9.71
CA LEU A 149 0.04 -9.05 -9.61
C LEU A 149 -0.15 -9.89 -10.87
N ARG A 150 -1.25 -9.71 -11.62
CA ARG A 150 -1.44 -10.38 -12.90
C ARG A 150 -0.36 -10.04 -13.94
N TYR A 151 0.35 -8.92 -13.76
CA TYR A 151 1.47 -8.48 -14.61
C TYR A 151 2.84 -8.91 -14.09
N GLN A 152 2.88 -9.70 -13.01
CA GLN A 152 4.10 -10.07 -12.31
C GLN A 152 4.33 -11.59 -12.34
N PRO A 153 5.58 -12.05 -12.25
CA PRO A 153 5.87 -13.47 -12.09
C PRO A 153 5.15 -14.06 -10.88
N THR A 154 4.69 -15.31 -11.00
CA THR A 154 3.91 -16.00 -9.96
C THR A 154 4.70 -16.20 -8.67
N MET A 155 6.01 -16.32 -8.75
CA MET A 155 6.90 -16.58 -7.62
C MET A 155 7.74 -15.34 -7.25
N PHE A 156 8.05 -15.20 -5.97
CA PHE A 156 9.05 -14.26 -5.48
C PHE A 156 10.47 -14.75 -5.76
N LYS A 157 11.38 -13.82 -6.06
CA LYS A 157 12.81 -14.11 -6.20
C LYS A 157 13.39 -14.52 -4.86
N LYS A 158 14.29 -15.53 -4.86
CA LYS A 158 15.01 -15.94 -3.65
C LYS A 158 15.95 -14.81 -3.21
N ALA A 159 15.79 -14.36 -1.97
CA ALA A 159 16.63 -13.30 -1.42
C ALA A 159 17.95 -13.88 -0.87
N PRO A 160 19.10 -13.24 -1.15
CA PRO A 160 20.34 -13.58 -0.46
C PRO A 160 20.28 -13.14 1.02
N ASN A 161 20.84 -13.98 1.90
CA ASN A 161 20.98 -13.76 3.34
C ASN A 161 19.67 -13.48 4.11
N GLN A 162 18.76 -14.46 4.11
CA GLN A 162 17.47 -14.39 4.81
C GLN A 162 17.62 -14.33 6.34
N ILE A 163 18.65 -14.99 6.91
CA ILE A 163 18.85 -15.04 8.36
C ILE A 163 19.02 -13.65 8.97
N ARG A 164 19.83 -12.78 8.34
CA ARG A 164 20.02 -11.40 8.81
C ARG A 164 18.71 -10.61 8.81
N ALA A 165 17.86 -10.81 7.79
CA ALA A 165 16.57 -10.13 7.71
C ALA A 165 15.62 -10.61 8.81
N ILE A 166 15.61 -11.91 9.11
CA ILE A 166 14.82 -12.50 10.20
C ILE A 166 15.24 -11.91 11.54
N ILE A 167 16.55 -11.87 11.83
CA ILE A 167 17.07 -11.30 13.10
C ILE A 167 16.62 -9.85 13.26
N ILE A 168 16.80 -9.02 12.22
CA ILE A 168 16.40 -7.61 12.27
C ILE A 168 14.88 -7.47 12.45
N ALA A 169 14.08 -8.28 11.75
CA ALA A 169 12.63 -8.25 11.86
C ALA A 169 12.14 -8.64 13.27
N VAL A 170 12.72 -9.68 13.88
CA VAL A 170 12.39 -10.11 15.25
C VAL A 170 12.78 -9.05 16.26
N LEU A 171 13.97 -8.43 16.13
CA LEU A 171 14.39 -7.34 17.01
C LEU A 171 13.49 -6.10 16.86
N ALA A 172 13.12 -5.74 15.63
CA ALA A 172 12.20 -4.63 15.36
C ALA A 172 10.79 -4.90 15.91
N GLY A 173 10.26 -6.11 15.70
CA GLY A 173 8.96 -6.52 16.23
C GLY A 173 8.95 -6.56 17.76
N GLY A 174 10.00 -7.08 18.38
CA GLY A 174 10.18 -7.06 19.83
C GLY A 174 10.28 -5.64 20.39
N ALA A 175 11.02 -4.75 19.72
CA ALA A 175 11.10 -3.34 20.09
C ALA A 175 9.74 -2.64 20.02
N ALA A 176 8.98 -2.85 18.93
CA ALA A 176 7.64 -2.29 18.77
C ALA A 176 6.66 -2.86 19.80
N PHE A 177 6.72 -4.16 20.10
CA PHE A 177 5.92 -4.79 21.13
C PHE A 177 6.22 -4.21 22.52
N LEU A 178 7.49 -4.11 22.89
CA LEU A 178 7.89 -3.53 24.18
C LEU A 178 7.47 -2.07 24.30
N ALA A 179 7.53 -1.30 23.21
CA ALA A 179 7.05 0.08 23.19
C ALA A 179 5.52 0.15 23.37
N ALA A 180 4.76 -0.65 22.62
CA ALA A 180 3.30 -0.68 22.73
C ALA A 180 2.84 -1.17 24.11
N TRP A 181 3.38 -2.28 24.61
CA TRP A 181 3.11 -2.82 25.94
C TRP A 181 3.58 -1.88 27.07
N GLY A 182 4.69 -1.18 26.84
CA GLY A 182 5.29 -0.26 27.80
C GLY A 182 4.55 1.07 27.92
N LEU A 183 3.92 1.57 26.84
CA LEU A 183 3.35 2.92 26.82
C LEU A 183 1.81 2.94 26.83
N LEU A 184 1.14 1.91 26.30
CA LEU A 184 -0.31 1.90 26.17
C LEU A 184 -0.99 1.42 27.46
N GLY A 185 -2.18 1.96 27.73
CA GLY A 185 -3.02 1.52 28.86
C GLY A 185 -2.48 1.94 30.23
N ARG A 186 -1.74 3.04 30.31
CA ARG A 186 -1.17 3.57 31.57
C ARG A 186 -1.74 4.93 31.99
N HIS A 187 -2.76 5.40 31.28
CA HIS A 187 -3.50 6.62 31.59
C HIS A 187 -5.00 6.35 31.40
N ASP A 188 -5.82 7.09 32.14
CA ASP A 188 -7.27 7.10 31.92
C ASP A 188 -7.64 7.76 30.59
N ARG A 189 -8.92 7.70 30.23
CA ARG A 189 -9.46 8.38 29.03
C ARG A 189 -9.08 9.86 29.08
N SER A 190 -8.56 10.39 27.96
CA SER A 190 -8.18 11.80 27.88
C SER A 190 -9.37 12.72 28.11
N GLU A 191 -9.15 13.88 28.73
CA GLU A 191 -10.19 14.90 28.97
C GLU A 191 -10.94 15.27 27.68
N LEU A 192 -10.23 15.40 26.56
CA LEU A 192 -10.82 15.68 25.26
C LEU A 192 -11.78 14.58 24.77
N ALA A 193 -11.44 13.31 25.01
CA ALA A 193 -12.30 12.19 24.64
C ALA A 193 -13.59 12.18 25.46
N ILE A 194 -13.49 12.47 26.77
CA ILE A 194 -14.66 12.61 27.64
C ILE A 194 -15.52 13.79 27.18
N TRP A 195 -14.89 14.93 26.85
CA TRP A 195 -15.60 16.09 26.33
C TRP A 195 -16.39 15.79 25.04
N TYR A 196 -15.82 15.03 24.09
CA TYR A 196 -16.54 14.61 22.89
C TYR A 196 -17.74 13.70 23.19
N LEU A 197 -17.61 12.80 24.16
CA LEU A 197 -18.71 11.91 24.55
C LEU A 197 -19.86 12.67 25.22
N ASP A 198 -19.52 13.65 26.06
CA ASP A 198 -20.51 14.38 26.86
C ASP A 198 -21.19 15.50 26.06
N ASN A 199 -20.45 16.21 25.20
CA ASN A 199 -20.94 17.41 24.49
C ASN A 199 -21.22 17.17 23.00
N GLY A 200 -20.61 16.13 22.40
CA GLY A 200 -20.72 15.86 20.97
C GLY A 200 -22.16 15.70 20.48
N PRO A 201 -22.99 14.85 21.13
CA PRO A 201 -24.38 14.65 20.73
C PRO A 201 -25.25 15.90 20.81
N GLU A 202 -25.01 16.78 21.79
CA GLU A 202 -25.77 18.02 21.95
C GLU A 202 -25.40 19.06 20.88
N ILE A 203 -24.11 19.21 20.59
CA ILE A 203 -23.62 20.21 19.61
C ILE A 203 -23.98 19.81 18.18
N THR A 204 -23.81 18.54 17.83
CA THR A 204 -23.93 18.06 16.44
C THR A 204 -25.29 17.47 16.11
N ALA A 205 -26.11 17.18 17.12
CA ALA A 205 -27.31 16.33 17.04
C ALA A 205 -27.03 14.91 16.48
N GLY A 206 -25.76 14.50 16.43
CA GLY A 206 -25.30 13.19 15.94
C GLY A 206 -24.90 12.28 17.10
N THR A 207 -25.38 11.03 17.07
CA THR A 207 -25.01 10.02 18.06
C THR A 207 -23.75 9.24 17.68
N ASN A 208 -23.33 9.29 16.41
CA ASN A 208 -22.07 8.70 15.98
C ASN A 208 -20.90 9.64 16.29
N VAL A 209 -20.23 9.39 17.42
CA VAL A 209 -19.09 10.18 17.89
C VAL A 209 -17.91 10.15 16.91
N VAL A 210 -17.67 9.03 16.22
CA VAL A 210 -16.56 8.93 15.26
C VAL A 210 -16.84 9.81 14.05
N ASN A 211 -18.01 9.66 13.42
CA ASN A 211 -18.36 10.43 12.24
C ASN A 211 -18.42 11.94 12.54
N THR A 212 -19.06 12.33 13.65
CA THR A 212 -19.15 13.75 14.06
C THR A 212 -17.78 14.36 14.34
N ILE A 213 -16.82 13.61 14.91
CA ILE A 213 -15.43 14.05 15.02
C ILE A 213 -14.81 14.25 13.64
N LEU A 214 -14.99 13.32 12.71
CA LEU A 214 -14.37 13.38 11.38
C LEU A 214 -14.93 14.50 10.51
N VAL A 215 -16.23 14.76 10.56
CA VAL A 215 -16.91 15.66 9.61
C VAL A 215 -17.27 17.03 10.17
N GLU A 216 -17.27 17.20 11.50
CA GLU A 216 -17.62 18.48 12.14
C GLU A 216 -16.50 19.02 13.04
N PHE A 217 -16.05 18.27 14.06
CA PHE A 217 -15.04 18.78 15.00
C PHE A 217 -13.63 18.87 14.40
N ARG A 218 -13.23 17.85 13.63
CA ARG A 218 -11.91 17.72 13.00
C ARG A 218 -12.05 17.55 11.48
N ALA A 219 -13.03 18.25 10.89
CA ALA A 219 -13.31 18.25 9.46
C ALA A 219 -12.10 18.61 8.58
N LEU A 220 -11.15 19.40 9.11
CA LEU A 220 -9.94 19.77 8.40
C LEU A 220 -9.01 18.57 8.15
N ASP A 221 -8.94 17.62 9.08
CA ASP A 221 -8.16 16.40 8.91
C ASP A 221 -8.75 15.56 7.76
N THR A 222 -10.07 15.38 7.75
CA THR A 222 -10.78 14.68 6.68
C THR A 222 -10.65 15.38 5.33
N LEU A 223 -10.64 16.73 5.30
CA LEU A 223 -10.36 17.49 4.08
C LEU A 223 -8.92 17.25 3.59
N GLY A 224 -7.97 17.16 4.52
CA GLY A 224 -6.57 16.81 4.23
C GLY A 224 -6.45 15.40 3.64
N GLU A 225 -7.07 14.41 4.28
CA GLU A 225 -7.12 13.02 3.79
C GLU A 225 -7.76 12.94 2.40
N LEU A 226 -8.90 13.62 2.20
CA LEU A 226 -9.56 13.74 0.92
C LEU A 226 -8.64 14.31 -0.16
N SER A 227 -7.86 15.34 0.17
CA SER A 227 -6.89 15.94 -0.74
C SER A 227 -5.78 14.97 -1.12
N VAL A 228 -5.29 14.16 -0.17
CA VAL A 228 -4.31 13.10 -0.42
C VAL A 228 -4.88 12.01 -1.33
N LEU A 229 -6.11 11.55 -1.07
CA LEU A 229 -6.78 10.54 -1.90
C LEU A 229 -7.06 11.06 -3.32
N GLY A 230 -7.49 12.31 -3.43
CA GLY A 230 -7.67 12.97 -4.72
C GLY A 230 -6.37 13.11 -5.51
N MET A 231 -5.29 13.49 -4.83
CA MET A 231 -3.96 13.53 -5.44
C MET A 231 -3.50 12.13 -5.86
N ALA A 232 -3.76 11.09 -5.06
CA ALA A 232 -3.45 9.71 -5.43
C ALA A 232 -4.14 9.29 -6.74
N ALA A 233 -5.41 9.66 -6.94
CA ALA A 233 -6.11 9.42 -8.20
C ALA A 233 -5.39 10.08 -9.40
N VAL A 234 -5.00 11.35 -9.25
CA VAL A 234 -4.27 12.10 -10.28
C VAL A 234 -2.89 11.48 -10.54
N VAL A 235 -2.15 11.11 -9.49
CA VAL A 235 -0.82 10.45 -9.61
C VAL A 235 -0.94 9.11 -10.33
N ILE A 236 -1.90 8.26 -9.95
CA ILE A 236 -2.14 6.97 -10.62
C ILE A 236 -2.37 7.21 -12.12
N GLY A 237 -3.21 8.20 -12.46
CA GLY A 237 -3.43 8.59 -13.84
C GLY A 237 -2.20 9.05 -14.57
N ALA A 238 -1.49 10.03 -14.02
CA ALA A 238 -0.31 10.62 -14.64
C ALA A 238 0.80 9.58 -14.81
N VAL A 239 1.09 8.80 -13.77
CA VAL A 239 2.15 7.78 -13.78
C VAL A 239 1.82 6.68 -14.78
N VAL A 240 0.62 6.10 -14.73
CA VAL A 240 0.25 5.00 -15.64
C VAL A 240 0.13 5.47 -17.09
N ALA A 241 -0.37 6.69 -17.33
CA ALA A 241 -0.44 7.26 -18.68
C ALA A 241 0.95 7.63 -19.25
N SER A 242 1.91 7.97 -18.39
CA SER A 242 3.29 8.27 -18.80
C SER A 242 4.11 7.02 -19.15
N MET A 243 3.67 5.84 -18.72
CA MET A 243 4.37 4.58 -19.00
C MET A 243 3.92 3.97 -20.33
N PRO A 244 4.86 3.48 -21.16
CA PRO A 244 4.48 2.72 -22.34
C PRO A 244 3.74 1.45 -21.92
N ARG A 245 2.89 0.95 -22.82
CA ARG A 245 2.11 -0.26 -22.61
C ARG A 245 2.64 -1.36 -23.52
N HIS A 246 3.04 -2.48 -22.93
CA HIS A 246 3.62 -3.60 -23.66
C HIS A 246 2.73 -4.84 -23.56
N PRO A 247 2.80 -5.76 -24.54
CA PRO A 247 2.24 -7.09 -24.40
C PRO A 247 2.86 -7.85 -23.22
N PHE A 248 2.19 -8.90 -22.75
CA PHE A 248 2.69 -9.71 -21.65
C PHE A 248 4.04 -10.37 -21.99
N GLN A 249 4.88 -10.54 -20.97
CA GLN A 249 6.04 -11.43 -21.07
C GLN A 249 5.54 -12.87 -21.22
N ARG A 250 6.21 -13.67 -22.06
CA ARG A 250 5.86 -15.09 -22.27
C ARG A 250 5.89 -15.84 -20.93
N GLY A 251 5.02 -16.84 -20.76
CA GLY A 251 4.91 -17.62 -19.51
C GLY A 251 4.29 -16.89 -18.30
N THR A 252 4.20 -15.55 -18.30
CA THR A 252 3.70 -14.77 -17.15
C THR A 252 2.19 -14.67 -17.06
N HIS A 253 1.46 -14.99 -18.13
CA HIS A 253 0.00 -14.95 -18.18
C HIS A 253 -0.58 -16.35 -18.43
N PRO A 254 -1.45 -16.88 -17.54
CA PRO A 254 -2.16 -18.12 -17.82
C PRO A 254 -3.02 -17.96 -19.08
N ARG A 255 -3.08 -18.99 -19.93
CA ARG A 255 -3.89 -18.96 -21.16
C ARG A 255 -5.32 -18.54 -20.81
N PRO A 256 -5.95 -17.60 -21.54
CA PRO A 256 -7.35 -17.31 -21.33
C PRO A 256 -8.14 -18.61 -21.44
N PHE A 257 -8.93 -18.92 -20.41
CA PHE A 257 -9.94 -19.97 -20.54
C PHE A 257 -10.80 -19.59 -21.76
N GLY A 258 -10.92 -20.49 -22.73
CA GLY A 258 -11.66 -20.21 -23.96
C GLY A 258 -13.05 -19.66 -23.64
N GLN A 259 -13.53 -18.73 -24.47
CA GLN A 259 -14.87 -18.14 -24.36
C GLN A 259 -15.12 -17.39 -23.03
N SER A 260 -14.23 -16.47 -22.65
CA SER A 260 -14.36 -15.60 -21.46
C SER A 260 -15.74 -14.93 -21.30
N GLN A 261 -16.40 -14.61 -22.41
CA GLN A 261 -17.77 -14.09 -22.41
C GLN A 261 -18.78 -15.08 -21.82
N LEU A 262 -18.68 -16.35 -22.18
CA LEU A 262 -19.56 -17.41 -21.67
C LEU A 262 -19.21 -17.77 -20.22
N ASN A 263 -17.91 -17.87 -19.91
CA ASN A 263 -17.48 -18.16 -18.54
C ASN A 263 -17.85 -17.03 -17.54
N SER A 264 -18.02 -15.80 -18.03
CA SER A 264 -18.46 -14.66 -17.20
C SER A 264 -19.97 -14.63 -16.89
N ILE A 265 -20.79 -15.50 -17.50
CA ILE A 265 -22.26 -15.47 -17.35
C ILE A 265 -22.70 -15.61 -15.87
N PRO A 266 -22.19 -16.57 -15.07
CA PRO A 266 -22.61 -16.72 -13.68
C PRO A 266 -22.34 -15.46 -12.84
N LEU A 267 -21.13 -14.89 -12.98
CA LEU A 267 -20.75 -13.67 -12.28
C LEU A 267 -21.57 -12.46 -12.75
N ARG A 268 -21.81 -12.33 -14.06
CA ARG A 268 -22.62 -11.24 -14.63
C ARG A 268 -24.07 -11.30 -14.12
N GLN A 269 -24.63 -12.50 -14.00
CA GLN A 269 -25.98 -12.68 -13.46
C GLN A 269 -26.04 -12.36 -11.96
N LEU A 270 -25.04 -12.77 -11.18
CA LEU A 270 -24.93 -12.40 -9.77
C LEU A 270 -24.83 -10.87 -9.60
N VAL A 271 -23.93 -10.23 -10.35
CA VAL A 271 -23.66 -8.79 -10.29
C VAL A 271 -24.87 -7.96 -10.70
N ARG A 272 -25.72 -8.46 -11.61
CA ARG A 272 -26.99 -7.82 -12.00
C ARG A 272 -27.93 -7.60 -10.80
N PHE A 273 -27.94 -8.52 -9.83
CA PHE A 273 -28.73 -8.38 -8.60
C PHE A 273 -27.94 -7.70 -7.47
N LEU A 274 -26.65 -8.00 -7.36
CA LEU A 274 -25.81 -7.51 -6.27
C LEU A 274 -25.57 -6.00 -6.36
N VAL A 275 -25.37 -5.44 -7.56
CA VAL A 275 -25.04 -4.02 -7.73
C VAL A 275 -26.17 -3.09 -7.27
N PRO A 276 -27.45 -3.30 -7.63
CA PRO A 276 -28.55 -2.53 -7.06
C PRO A 276 -28.61 -2.60 -5.53
N ILE A 277 -28.39 -3.78 -4.95
CA ILE A 277 -28.39 -3.98 -3.49
C ILE A 277 -27.26 -3.17 -2.85
N LEU A 278 -26.04 -3.25 -3.40
CA LEU A 278 -24.90 -2.48 -2.91
C LEU A 278 -25.10 -0.97 -3.09
N GLY A 279 -25.78 -0.54 -4.16
CA GLY A 279 -26.14 0.86 -4.39
C GLY A 279 -27.12 1.39 -3.34
N ILE A 280 -28.16 0.61 -3.02
CA ILE A 280 -29.10 0.94 -1.94
C ILE A 280 -28.38 0.93 -0.59
N LEU A 281 -27.55 -0.08 -0.31
CA LEU A 281 -26.78 -0.18 0.92
C LEU A 281 -25.83 1.01 1.09
N SER A 282 -25.11 1.39 0.03
CA SER A 282 -24.27 2.59 0.00
C SER A 282 -25.06 3.84 0.38
N PHE A 283 -26.24 4.04 -0.23
CA PHE A 283 -27.11 5.17 0.10
C PHE A 283 -27.60 5.14 1.55
N LEU A 284 -28.02 3.97 2.07
CA LEU A 284 -28.46 3.85 3.47
C LEU A 284 -27.33 4.12 4.46
N VAL A 285 -26.13 3.61 4.19
CA VAL A 285 -24.94 3.85 5.02
C VAL A 285 -24.50 5.32 4.98
N PHE A 286 -24.67 5.99 3.84
CA PHE A 286 -24.46 7.42 3.70
C PHE A 286 -25.45 8.21 4.57
N MET A 287 -26.76 7.92 4.43
CA MET A 287 -27.81 8.66 5.13
C MET A 287 -27.78 8.49 6.66
N ARG A 288 -27.31 7.35 7.16
CA ARG A 288 -27.27 7.08 8.61
C ARG A 288 -25.99 7.53 9.33
N GLY A 289 -24.96 7.98 8.58
CA GLY A 289 -23.61 8.17 9.12
C GLY A 289 -23.52 9.10 10.33
N HIS A 290 -24.46 10.03 10.47
CA HIS A 290 -24.53 10.95 11.61
C HIS A 290 -24.95 10.27 12.93
N ASN A 291 -25.68 9.16 12.85
CA ASN A 291 -26.29 8.51 14.01
C ASN A 291 -25.74 7.12 14.28
N ASP A 292 -25.44 6.37 13.22
CA ASP A 292 -25.00 4.98 13.27
C ASP A 292 -23.67 4.80 12.53
N PRO A 293 -22.98 3.66 12.75
CA PRO A 293 -21.76 3.35 12.03
C PRO A 293 -21.91 3.47 10.50
N GLY A 294 -21.10 4.33 9.86
CA GLY A 294 -21.29 4.75 8.47
C GLY A 294 -20.58 6.06 8.13
N GLY A 295 -21.16 6.80 7.18
CA GLY A 295 -20.63 8.07 6.69
C GLY A 295 -20.23 8.04 5.20
N GLY A 296 -19.80 9.19 4.69
CA GLY A 296 -19.50 9.38 3.26
C GLY A 296 -18.42 8.44 2.73
N PHE A 297 -17.38 8.19 3.53
CA PHE A 297 -16.25 7.34 3.16
C PHE A 297 -16.66 5.86 3.03
N ILE A 298 -17.29 5.27 4.05
CA ILE A 298 -17.72 3.86 4.05
C ILE A 298 -18.71 3.62 2.91
N ALA A 299 -19.69 4.51 2.74
CA ALA A 299 -20.66 4.42 1.65
C ALA A 299 -19.96 4.37 0.28
N ALA A 300 -18.95 5.23 0.06
CA ALA A 300 -18.22 5.24 -1.20
C ALA A 300 -17.39 3.99 -1.44
N LEU A 301 -16.84 3.37 -0.39
CA LEU A 301 -16.15 2.10 -0.52
C LEU A 301 -17.11 0.96 -0.90
N ILE A 302 -18.34 0.95 -0.36
CA ILE A 302 -19.38 -0.01 -0.74
C ILE A 302 -19.73 0.16 -2.24
N ALA A 303 -19.96 1.40 -2.67
CA ALA A 303 -20.21 1.70 -4.07
C ALA A 303 -18.98 1.40 -4.96
N GLY A 304 -17.77 1.64 -4.48
CA GLY A 304 -16.52 1.23 -5.13
C GLY A 304 -16.41 -0.28 -5.28
N GLY A 305 -16.87 -1.05 -4.29
CA GLY A 305 -16.97 -2.50 -4.35
C GLY A 305 -17.93 -2.95 -5.45
N ALA A 306 -19.08 -2.27 -5.59
CA ALA A 306 -20.01 -2.51 -6.70
C ALA A 306 -19.36 -2.24 -8.07
N LEU A 307 -18.55 -1.17 -8.20
CA LEU A 307 -17.78 -0.89 -9.42
C LEU A 307 -16.73 -1.98 -9.71
N MET A 308 -16.05 -2.49 -8.68
CA MET A 308 -15.10 -3.59 -8.82
C MET A 308 -15.78 -4.87 -9.31
N PHE A 309 -16.94 -5.23 -8.73
CA PHE A 309 -17.71 -6.39 -9.19
C PHE A 309 -18.19 -6.22 -10.64
N LEU A 310 -18.62 -5.02 -11.02
CA LEU A 310 -18.96 -4.71 -12.41
C LEU A 310 -17.76 -4.91 -13.34
N TYR A 311 -16.57 -4.46 -12.96
CA TYR A 311 -15.35 -4.67 -13.74
C TYR A 311 -15.03 -6.15 -13.90
N LEU A 312 -14.99 -6.91 -12.79
CA LEU A 312 -14.65 -8.34 -12.79
C LEU A 312 -15.67 -9.20 -13.56
N SER A 313 -16.93 -8.76 -13.65
CA SER A 313 -17.98 -9.48 -14.38
C SER A 313 -17.91 -9.38 -15.91
N LYS A 314 -17.08 -8.48 -16.45
CA LYS A 314 -16.96 -8.28 -17.90
C LYS A 314 -16.12 -9.40 -18.51
N GLY A 315 -16.62 -10.00 -19.59
CA GLY A 315 -15.87 -11.02 -20.34
C GLY A 315 -14.71 -10.48 -21.18
N ARG A 316 -14.53 -9.16 -21.25
CA ARG A 316 -13.39 -8.51 -21.90
C ARG A 316 -12.93 -7.33 -21.05
N ASP A 317 -11.62 -7.19 -20.94
CA ASP A 317 -10.99 -6.03 -20.33
C ASP A 317 -11.43 -4.73 -21.03
N GLY A 318 -11.83 -3.76 -20.22
CA GLY A 318 -12.28 -2.46 -20.72
C GLY A 318 -12.54 -1.49 -19.58
N LYS A 319 -12.58 -0.21 -19.93
CA LYS A 319 -12.87 0.87 -18.98
C LYS A 319 -14.29 0.69 -18.40
N ILE A 320 -14.48 1.09 -17.14
CA ILE A 320 -15.83 1.15 -16.55
C ILE A 320 -16.53 2.41 -17.06
N PHE A 321 -15.86 3.55 -16.90
CA PHE A 321 -16.33 4.86 -17.30
C PHE A 321 -15.40 5.49 -18.35
N GLY A 322 -15.85 6.56 -18.99
CA GLY A 322 -15.00 7.36 -19.88
C GLY A 322 -13.80 7.97 -19.15
N ASP A 323 -12.76 8.35 -19.90
CA ASP A 323 -11.48 8.78 -19.34
C ASP A 323 -11.56 10.00 -18.41
N ASN A 324 -12.51 10.90 -18.66
CA ASN A 324 -12.69 12.12 -17.89
C ASN A 324 -13.50 11.91 -16.60
N VAL A 325 -14.28 10.82 -16.50
CA VAL A 325 -15.22 10.61 -15.38
C VAL A 325 -14.49 10.49 -14.03
N PRO A 326 -13.40 9.72 -13.88
CA PRO A 326 -12.67 9.64 -12.62
C PRO A 326 -12.13 11.00 -12.15
N PHE A 327 -11.60 11.81 -13.08
CA PHE A 327 -11.11 13.16 -12.77
C PHE A 327 -12.25 14.10 -12.38
N LEU A 328 -13.39 14.02 -13.08
CA LEU A 328 -14.56 14.84 -12.79
C LEU A 328 -15.16 14.50 -11.41
N LEU A 329 -15.33 13.21 -11.11
CA LEU A 329 -15.80 12.76 -9.79
C LEU A 329 -14.87 13.22 -8.67
N THR A 330 -13.56 13.06 -8.87
CA THR A 330 -12.54 13.50 -7.89
C THR A 330 -12.57 15.01 -7.71
N GLY A 331 -12.54 15.78 -8.80
CA GLY A 331 -12.53 17.23 -8.77
C GLY A 331 -13.81 17.82 -8.17
N ILE A 332 -14.99 17.34 -8.61
CA ILE A 332 -16.28 17.76 -8.03
C ILE A 332 -16.34 17.39 -6.55
N GLY A 333 -15.90 16.19 -6.16
CA GLY A 333 -15.89 15.76 -4.76
C GLY A 333 -15.08 16.71 -3.86
N ILE A 334 -13.84 17.03 -4.25
CA ILE A 334 -12.99 17.97 -3.52
C ILE A 334 -13.61 19.37 -3.51
N LEU A 335 -14.12 19.85 -4.65
CA LEU A 335 -14.76 21.17 -4.73
C LEU A 335 -15.99 21.26 -3.83
N MET A 336 -16.79 20.20 -3.72
CA MET A 336 -17.95 20.19 -2.81
C MET A 336 -17.53 20.19 -1.33
N ALA A 337 -16.47 19.46 -0.97
CA ALA A 337 -15.94 19.47 0.40
C ALA A 337 -15.41 20.87 0.78
N VAL A 338 -14.63 21.50 -0.10
CA VAL A 338 -14.17 22.88 0.08
C VAL A 338 -15.34 23.85 0.12
N PHE A 339 -16.33 23.67 -0.76
CA PHE A 339 -17.53 24.51 -0.81
C PHE A 339 -18.35 24.43 0.48
N SER A 340 -18.53 23.23 1.05
CA SER A 340 -19.14 23.07 2.37
C SER A 340 -18.34 23.82 3.45
N GLY A 341 -17.01 23.77 3.39
CA GLY A 341 -16.15 24.54 4.28
C GLY A 341 -16.30 26.05 4.14
N VAL A 342 -16.44 26.55 2.91
CA VAL A 342 -16.68 27.98 2.63
C VAL A 342 -18.06 28.42 3.11
N ILE A 343 -19.09 27.58 2.95
CA ILE A 343 -20.42 27.85 3.53
C ILE A 343 -20.31 27.99 5.06
N GLY A 344 -19.50 27.16 5.71
CA GLY A 344 -19.26 27.23 7.15
C GLY A 344 -18.76 28.60 7.64
N LEU A 345 -18.09 29.39 6.79
CA LEU A 345 -17.68 30.75 7.17
C LEU A 345 -18.87 31.64 7.55
N ALA A 346 -20.05 31.39 7.00
CA ALA A 346 -21.28 32.08 7.41
C ALA A 346 -21.75 31.70 8.82
N GLY A 347 -21.38 30.51 9.31
CA GLY A 347 -21.64 30.03 10.66
C GLY A 347 -20.56 30.43 11.69
N GLY A 348 -19.42 30.98 11.23
CA GLY A 348 -18.41 31.61 12.09
C GLY A 348 -16.96 31.25 11.75
N SER A 349 -16.72 30.06 11.17
CA SER A 349 -15.37 29.62 10.79
C SER A 349 -15.40 28.65 9.60
N PHE A 350 -14.26 28.47 8.94
CA PHE A 350 -14.15 27.49 7.86
C PHE A 350 -14.49 26.08 8.38
N LEU A 351 -15.30 25.32 7.62
CA LEU A 351 -15.82 23.99 7.99
C LEU A 351 -16.71 23.96 9.24
N TYR A 352 -17.26 25.10 9.67
CA TYR A 352 -18.32 25.10 10.67
C TYR A 352 -19.59 24.45 10.10
N ALA A 353 -20.13 23.44 10.78
CA ALA A 353 -21.35 22.76 10.38
C ALA A 353 -22.57 23.63 10.67
N ILE A 354 -23.42 23.84 9.66
CA ILE A 354 -24.67 24.59 9.82
C ILE A 354 -25.81 23.58 9.85
N HIS A 355 -26.55 23.62 10.94
CA HIS A 355 -27.64 22.70 11.26
C HIS A 355 -28.99 23.36 10.96
N PHE A 356 -29.91 22.60 10.36
CA PHE A 356 -31.28 23.03 10.13
C PHE A 356 -32.24 21.84 10.15
N GLU A 357 -33.47 22.09 10.56
CA GLU A 357 -34.53 21.08 10.53
C GLU A 357 -35.34 21.21 9.25
N PHE A 358 -35.47 20.11 8.51
CA PHE A 358 -36.30 20.06 7.30
C PHE A 358 -37.05 18.73 7.23
N ALA A 359 -38.37 18.80 6.98
CA ALA A 359 -39.27 17.64 6.93
C ALA A 359 -39.24 16.75 8.20
N GLY A 360 -39.04 17.36 9.38
CA GLY A 360 -38.97 16.64 10.65
C GLY A 360 -37.66 15.88 10.88
N GLN A 361 -36.67 16.07 10.00
CA GLN A 361 -35.34 15.49 10.10
C GLN A 361 -34.30 16.59 10.30
N HIS A 362 -33.26 16.28 11.09
CA HIS A 362 -32.11 17.14 11.25
C HIS A 362 -31.15 16.99 10.05
N TRP A 363 -30.83 18.11 9.40
CA TRP A 363 -29.90 18.21 8.29
C TRP A 363 -28.72 19.10 8.67
N THR A 364 -27.56 18.77 8.13
CA THR A 364 -26.31 19.50 8.38
C THR A 364 -25.52 19.65 7.09
N THR A 365 -24.80 20.76 6.95
CA THR A 365 -23.87 20.98 5.83
C THR A 365 -22.73 19.96 5.81
N SER A 366 -22.49 19.24 6.91
CA SER A 366 -21.56 18.11 6.94
C SER A 366 -21.98 16.96 6.02
N MET A 367 -23.26 16.82 5.68
CA MET A 367 -23.72 15.87 4.64
C MET A 367 -23.22 16.25 3.24
N ILE A 368 -23.11 17.55 2.93
CA ILE A 368 -22.54 18.02 1.65
C ILE A 368 -21.04 17.70 1.62
N PHE A 369 -20.36 17.86 2.76
CA PHE A 369 -18.96 17.51 2.92
C PHE A 369 -18.75 16.00 2.72
N ASP A 370 -19.57 15.16 3.36
CA ASP A 370 -19.57 13.71 3.19
C ASP A 370 -19.86 13.28 1.75
N LEU A 371 -20.75 13.97 1.04
CA LEU A 371 -21.00 13.72 -0.38
C LEU A 371 -19.76 14.06 -1.22
N GLY A 372 -19.03 15.11 -0.85
CA GLY A 372 -17.74 15.46 -1.44
C GLY A 372 -16.71 14.33 -1.29
N VAL A 373 -16.57 13.82 -0.06
CA VAL A 373 -15.73 12.65 0.24
C VAL A 373 -16.17 11.45 -0.59
N TYR A 374 -17.48 11.20 -0.65
CA TYR A 374 -18.06 10.07 -1.36
C TYR A 374 -17.69 10.06 -2.85
N LEU A 375 -17.87 11.20 -3.52
CA LEU A 375 -17.56 11.34 -4.95
C LEU A 375 -16.06 11.22 -5.22
N ALA A 376 -15.21 11.76 -4.35
CA ALA A 376 -13.77 11.69 -4.56
C ALA A 376 -13.21 10.28 -4.39
N VAL A 377 -13.68 9.53 -3.39
CA VAL A 377 -13.32 8.12 -3.21
C VAL A 377 -13.76 7.31 -4.43
N LEU A 378 -14.99 7.51 -4.92
CA LEU A 378 -15.45 6.86 -6.16
C LEU A 378 -14.62 7.24 -7.39
N GLY A 379 -14.21 8.50 -7.50
CA GLY A 379 -13.31 8.98 -8.55
C GLY A 379 -11.97 8.25 -8.49
N MET A 380 -11.36 8.16 -7.31
CA MET A 380 -10.08 7.47 -7.09
C MET A 380 -10.17 5.97 -7.42
N VAL A 381 -11.21 5.27 -6.92
CA VAL A 381 -11.43 3.85 -7.20
C VAL A 381 -11.65 3.62 -8.70
N SER A 382 -12.49 4.45 -9.34
CA SER A 382 -12.71 4.38 -10.78
C SER A 382 -11.41 4.62 -11.57
N MET A 383 -10.55 5.52 -11.10
CA MET A 383 -9.27 5.81 -11.72
C MET A 383 -8.31 4.63 -11.61
N ALA A 384 -8.20 4.02 -10.43
CA ALA A 384 -7.39 2.83 -10.22
C ALA A 384 -7.80 1.70 -11.17
N ILE A 385 -9.10 1.45 -11.32
CA ILE A 385 -9.61 0.42 -12.23
C ILE A 385 -9.32 0.76 -13.70
N ASN A 386 -9.63 1.98 -14.14
CA ASN A 386 -9.42 2.38 -15.53
C ASN A 386 -7.93 2.42 -15.92
N ALA A 387 -7.06 2.81 -15.00
CA ALA A 387 -5.62 2.93 -15.25
C ALA A 387 -4.91 1.56 -15.20
N LEU A 388 -5.15 0.77 -14.16
CA LEU A 388 -4.46 -0.51 -13.92
C LEU A 388 -5.11 -1.68 -14.66
N GLY A 389 -6.40 -1.56 -14.98
CA GLY A 389 -7.12 -2.50 -15.83
C GLY A 389 -6.71 -2.39 -17.30
N GLY A 390 -7.09 -3.39 -18.08
CA GLY A 390 -6.78 -3.44 -19.52
C GLY A 390 -5.69 -4.45 -19.87
N TYR A 391 -5.81 -5.08 -21.03
CA TYR A 391 -4.96 -6.22 -21.41
C TYR A 391 -3.46 -5.89 -21.45
N LEU A 392 -3.07 -4.72 -21.93
CA LEU A 392 -1.65 -4.38 -22.03
C LEU A 392 -1.07 -4.00 -20.66
N ARG A 393 0.13 -4.51 -20.37
CA ARG A 393 0.86 -4.21 -19.14
C ARG A 393 1.45 -2.79 -19.22
N PRO A 394 1.17 -1.89 -18.25
CA PRO A 394 1.92 -0.65 -18.09
C PRO A 394 3.33 -0.93 -17.53
N GLY A 395 4.35 -0.28 -18.10
CA GLY A 395 5.73 -0.38 -17.63
C GLY A 395 6.73 -0.52 -18.77
N SER A 396 7.97 -0.87 -18.45
CA SER A 396 9.05 -1.03 -19.43
C SER A 396 9.65 -2.45 -19.34
N PRO A 397 10.13 -3.03 -20.46
CA PRO A 397 10.89 -4.28 -20.46
C PRO A 397 12.07 -4.23 -19.49
N LEU A 398 12.46 -5.38 -18.95
CA LEU A 398 13.55 -5.48 -17.96
C LEU A 398 14.91 -5.00 -18.52
N GLU A 399 15.09 -5.13 -19.83
CA GLU A 399 16.28 -4.71 -20.59
C GLU A 399 16.39 -3.18 -20.71
N ASP A 400 15.25 -2.49 -20.71
CA ASP A 400 15.16 -1.03 -20.85
C ASP A 400 15.19 -0.32 -19.49
N LEU A 401 15.03 -1.07 -18.40
CA LEU A 401 15.06 -0.53 -17.05
C LEU A 401 16.52 -0.29 -16.64
N ASP A 402 16.91 0.98 -16.61
CA ASP A 402 18.22 1.44 -16.13
C ASP A 402 18.33 1.35 -14.60
N PHE A 403 18.21 0.14 -14.06
CA PHE A 403 18.41 -0.14 -12.63
C PHE A 403 19.87 0.03 -12.21
N ALA A 404 20.78 -0.02 -13.19
CA ALA A 404 22.20 0.01 -12.98
C ALA A 404 22.82 1.29 -13.52
N ARG A 405 23.68 1.91 -12.72
CA ARG A 405 24.50 3.02 -13.17
C ARG A 405 25.41 2.52 -14.30
N LYS A 406 25.10 2.88 -15.55
CA LYS A 406 25.89 2.49 -16.74
C LYS A 406 27.32 3.05 -16.74
N ALA A 407 27.56 4.18 -16.06
CA ALA A 407 28.88 4.81 -15.97
C ALA A 407 29.09 5.61 -14.66
N GLY A 408 30.30 5.55 -14.08
CA GLY A 408 30.70 6.34 -12.90
C GLY A 408 31.95 5.78 -12.18
N PRO A 409 32.49 6.48 -11.16
CA PRO A 409 33.70 6.06 -10.42
C PRO A 409 33.45 4.93 -9.40
N LEU A 410 32.22 4.44 -9.31
CA LEU A 410 31.77 3.41 -8.38
C LEU A 410 31.48 2.13 -9.17
N PRO A 411 31.71 0.94 -8.58
CA PRO A 411 31.49 -0.32 -9.27
C PRO A 411 30.03 -0.41 -9.73
N PRO A 412 29.78 -0.82 -11.00
CA PRO A 412 28.43 -1.00 -11.50
C PRO A 412 27.69 -2.01 -10.62
N THR A 413 26.40 -1.76 -10.37
CA THR A 413 25.54 -2.76 -9.73
C THR A 413 25.57 -4.03 -10.59
N PRO A 414 25.84 -5.21 -9.99
CA PRO A 414 25.90 -6.45 -10.75
C PRO A 414 24.60 -6.62 -11.56
N PRO A 415 24.69 -6.84 -12.88
CA PRO A 415 23.52 -7.14 -13.68
C PRO A 415 22.91 -8.43 -13.13
N VAL A 416 21.61 -8.40 -12.85
CA VAL A 416 20.86 -9.62 -12.53
C VAL A 416 20.68 -10.36 -13.84
N ALA A 417 21.43 -11.45 -14.03
CA ALA A 417 21.29 -12.30 -15.22
C ALA A 417 19.82 -12.74 -15.35
N SER A 418 19.24 -12.51 -16.52
CA SER A 418 17.96 -13.09 -16.89
C SER A 418 18.12 -14.61 -16.96
N GLU A 419 17.30 -15.34 -16.21
CA GLU A 419 17.17 -16.79 -16.44
C GLU A 419 16.54 -17.00 -17.83
N PRO A 420 17.03 -17.97 -18.63
CA PRO A 420 16.40 -18.30 -19.91
C PRO A 420 14.97 -18.80 -19.65
N ASP A 421 13.98 -18.11 -20.22
CA ASP A 421 12.60 -18.60 -20.27
C ASP A 421 12.48 -19.61 -21.43
N ASP A 422 12.25 -20.87 -21.09
CA ASP A 422 12.13 -21.99 -22.05
C ASP A 422 10.72 -22.10 -22.71
N ASP A 423 9.87 -21.08 -22.53
CA ASP A 423 8.46 -21.11 -22.96
C ASP A 423 8.22 -20.37 -24.28
N THR A 424 7.86 -21.14 -25.32
CA THR A 424 7.54 -20.69 -26.67
C THR A 424 6.35 -19.72 -26.75
N ASP A 425 6.38 -18.91 -27.81
CA ASP A 425 5.43 -17.86 -28.21
C ASP A 425 3.93 -18.16 -28.06
N TRP A 426 3.18 -17.08 -27.82
CA TRP A 426 1.73 -16.90 -27.99
C TRP A 426 0.94 -18.14 -28.38
N PRO A 427 0.47 -18.92 -27.40
CA PRO A 427 -0.39 -20.05 -27.69
C PRO A 427 -1.83 -19.57 -27.94
N ASP A 428 -2.44 -20.07 -29.02
CA ASP A 428 -3.83 -19.81 -29.36
C ASP A 428 -4.80 -20.19 -28.22
N PRO A 429 -5.96 -19.51 -28.11
CA PRO A 429 -6.96 -19.82 -27.11
C PRO A 429 -7.37 -21.29 -27.16
N LEU A 430 -7.35 -21.97 -26.01
CA LEU A 430 -7.88 -23.33 -25.89
C LEU A 430 -9.40 -23.29 -26.05
N ASN A 431 -9.89 -23.82 -27.17
CA ASN A 431 -11.32 -24.01 -27.38
C ASN A 431 -11.74 -25.38 -26.79
N PRO A 432 -12.49 -25.41 -25.67
CA PRO A 432 -12.89 -26.66 -25.03
C PRO A 432 -13.83 -27.51 -25.88
N ALA A 433 -14.42 -26.96 -26.95
CA ALA A 433 -15.25 -27.70 -27.89
C ALA A 433 -14.45 -28.45 -28.97
N THR A 434 -13.18 -28.09 -29.19
CA THR A 434 -12.34 -28.67 -30.27
C THR A 434 -11.02 -29.24 -29.76
N ALA A 435 -10.66 -29.04 -28.49
CA ALA A 435 -9.47 -29.60 -27.89
C ALA A 435 -9.78 -30.97 -27.28
N ASP A 436 -9.00 -32.00 -27.62
CA ASP A 436 -9.17 -33.34 -27.07
C ASP A 436 -8.96 -33.34 -25.55
N VAL A 437 -9.78 -34.13 -24.85
CA VAL A 437 -9.80 -34.18 -23.38
C VAL A 437 -8.42 -34.55 -22.81
N GLU A 438 -7.66 -35.40 -23.51
CA GLU A 438 -6.27 -35.73 -23.15
C GLU A 438 -5.31 -34.56 -23.31
N THR A 439 -5.45 -33.72 -24.35
CA THR A 439 -4.60 -32.52 -24.50
C THR A 439 -4.93 -31.46 -23.46
N VAL A 440 -6.20 -31.35 -23.08
CA VAL A 440 -6.65 -30.50 -21.96
C VAL A 440 -6.08 -31.01 -20.64
N MET A 441 -6.16 -32.32 -20.36
CA MET A 441 -5.66 -32.94 -19.13
C MET A 441 -4.12 -32.91 -19.04
N ALA A 442 -3.39 -33.26 -20.10
CA ALA A 442 -1.93 -33.34 -20.12
C ALA A 442 -1.26 -31.97 -19.95
N LYS A 443 -1.80 -30.90 -20.56
CA LYS A 443 -1.28 -29.53 -20.38
C LYS A 443 -1.66 -28.92 -19.03
N THR A 444 -2.77 -29.36 -18.43
CA THR A 444 -3.14 -28.94 -17.07
C THR A 444 -2.28 -29.65 -16.02
N ALA A 445 -1.90 -30.90 -16.26
CA ALA A 445 -1.02 -31.69 -15.39
C ALA A 445 0.47 -31.27 -15.46
N GLY A 446 0.96 -30.81 -16.62
CA GLY A 446 2.36 -30.35 -16.78
C GLY A 446 2.73 -29.08 -15.99
N SER A 447 1.74 -28.36 -15.45
CA SER A 447 1.94 -27.24 -14.50
C SER A 447 2.33 -27.72 -13.10
N THR A 448 2.11 -29.00 -12.80
CA THR A 448 2.45 -29.64 -11.52
C THR A 448 3.41 -30.80 -11.74
N GLY A 449 4.69 -30.47 -11.94
CA GLY A 449 5.78 -31.42 -11.77
C GLY A 449 6.66 -31.64 -12.99
N ASN A 450 7.83 -31.00 -13.00
CA ASN A 450 9.00 -31.59 -13.61
C ASN A 450 10.23 -31.34 -12.72
N THR A 451 10.39 -32.17 -11.68
CA THR A 451 11.69 -32.46 -11.09
C THR A 451 12.19 -33.74 -11.75
N GLY A 452 12.84 -33.60 -12.90
CA GLY A 452 13.48 -34.69 -13.62
C GLY A 452 14.86 -34.26 -14.06
N ASN A 453 15.88 -34.61 -13.28
CA ASN A 453 17.28 -34.56 -13.69
C ASN A 453 17.46 -35.38 -14.97
N THR A 454 17.86 -34.74 -16.07
CA THR A 454 18.51 -35.42 -17.19
C THR A 454 19.93 -34.88 -17.32
N VAL A 455 20.86 -35.75 -16.95
CA VAL A 455 22.31 -35.64 -17.23
C VAL A 455 22.50 -35.68 -18.75
N PRO A 456 23.35 -34.84 -19.36
CA PRO A 456 23.67 -35.01 -20.77
C PRO A 456 24.65 -36.18 -20.95
N GLU A 457 24.21 -37.20 -21.68
CA GLU A 457 25.07 -38.25 -22.24
C GLU A 457 25.92 -37.66 -23.39
N ASP A 458 27.22 -37.52 -23.14
CA ASP A 458 28.24 -37.41 -24.17
C ASP A 458 28.38 -38.76 -24.89
N LYS A 459 27.97 -38.85 -26.16
CA LYS A 459 28.54 -39.78 -27.15
C LYS A 459 28.49 -39.22 -28.58
N GLU A 460 29.65 -38.73 -29.02
CA GLU A 460 30.43 -39.38 -30.08
C GLU A 460 29.71 -39.64 -31.42
N ASN A 461 29.83 -38.71 -32.38
CA ASN A 461 30.28 -39.02 -33.75
C ASN A 461 30.39 -37.76 -34.61
N GLN A 462 31.61 -37.40 -35.03
CA GLN A 462 31.89 -36.99 -36.41
C GLN A 462 33.39 -37.05 -36.67
N ARG A 463 33.73 -37.81 -37.72
CA ARG A 463 35.04 -37.90 -38.37
C ARG A 463 35.40 -36.60 -39.08
#